data_AF-A0A3S1I825-F1
#
_entry.id   AF-A0A3S1I825-F1
#
_cell.length_a   1.000
_cell.length_b   1.000
_cell.length_c   1.000
_cell.angle_alpha   90.00
_cell.angle_beta   90.00
_cell.angle_gamma   90.00
#
_symmetry.space_group_name_H-M   'P 1'
#
loop_
_entity.id
_entity.type
_entity.pdbx_description
1 polymer ?
#
loop_
_entity_poly.entity_id
_entity_poly.type
_entity_poly.pdbx_seq_one_letter_code
_entity_poly.pdbx_strand_id
1 'polypeptide(L)'
;MKTDSIFYRIFQTLPQSFFELINLPASEADIYDFASVELKQTAFRIDGVFLPTNNQKEQPIYFVEVQFQRDDDFYSRFFSEIFLYLHLYASTKPW
;
A
#
# COMPACT_ATOMS: atom_id res chain seq x y z
N MET A 1 7.95 17.48 7.18
CA MET A 1 7.64 16.52 6.10
C MET A 1 6.20 16.75 5.65
N LYS A 2 6.02 17.42 4.51
CA LYS A 2 4.72 17.59 3.82
C LYS A 2 4.70 16.85 2.48
N THR A 3 5.79 16.14 2.15
CA THR A 3 6.05 15.57 0.84
C THR A 3 5.35 14.23 0.63
N ASP A 4 5.12 13.45 1.68
CA ASP A 4 4.34 12.20 1.62
C ASP A 4 2.91 12.44 1.10
N SER A 5 2.36 13.63 1.38
CA SER A 5 1.01 14.01 0.94
C SER A 5 0.88 14.15 -0.58
N ILE A 6 1.96 14.46 -1.31
CA ILE A 6 1.85 14.66 -2.76
C ILE A 6 1.72 13.33 -3.50
N PHE A 7 2.51 12.31 -3.13
CA PHE A 7 2.43 11.00 -3.75
C PHE A 7 1.17 10.26 -3.32
N TYR A 8 0.78 10.40 -2.06
CA TYR A 8 -0.54 9.94 -1.64
C TYR A 8 -1.64 10.52 -2.53
N ARG A 9 -1.62 11.84 -2.77
CA ARG A 9 -2.61 12.49 -3.63
C ARG A 9 -2.51 12.08 -5.09
N ILE A 10 -1.30 11.84 -5.61
CA ILE A 10 -1.09 11.32 -6.97
C ILE A 10 -1.75 9.95 -7.09
N PHE A 11 -1.45 9.00 -6.22
CA PHE A 11 -2.04 7.65 -6.29
C PHE A 11 -3.54 7.65 -5.97
N GLN A 12 -4.01 8.59 -5.13
CA GLN A 12 -5.44 8.79 -4.89
C GLN A 12 -6.18 9.33 -6.12
N THR A 13 -5.53 10.19 -6.93
CA THR A 13 -6.17 10.80 -8.11
C THR A 13 -5.95 9.99 -9.38
N LEU A 14 -4.82 9.28 -9.47
CA LEU A 14 -4.33 8.54 -10.63
C LEU A 14 -3.77 7.18 -10.19
N PRO A 15 -4.60 6.26 -9.67
CA PRO A 15 -4.15 4.95 -9.18
C PRO A 15 -3.44 4.13 -10.27
N GLN A 16 -3.83 4.28 -11.54
CA GLN A 16 -3.19 3.62 -12.68
C GLN A 16 -1.70 3.91 -12.82
N SER A 17 -1.24 5.08 -12.35
CA SER A 17 0.18 5.44 -12.42
C SER A 17 1.07 4.47 -11.63
N PHE A 18 0.56 3.90 -10.54
CA PHE A 18 1.29 2.88 -9.78
C PHE A 18 1.51 1.61 -10.62
N PHE A 19 0.47 1.12 -11.28
CA PHE A 19 0.52 -0.10 -12.09
C PHE A 19 1.43 0.08 -13.31
N GLU A 20 1.39 1.25 -13.96
CA GLU A 20 2.31 1.58 -15.04
C GLU A 20 3.79 1.58 -14.57
N LEU A 21 4.08 2.10 -13.37
CA LEU A 21 5.44 2.12 -12.81
C LEU A 21 6.01 0.72 -12.55
N ILE A 22 5.16 -0.25 -12.21
CA ILE A 22 5.55 -1.65 -12.03
C ILE A 22 5.39 -2.48 -13.31
N ASN A 23 5.22 -1.81 -14.46
CA ASN A 23 5.11 -2.41 -15.79
C ASN A 23 3.90 -3.36 -15.95
N LEU A 24 2.80 -3.03 -15.28
CA LEU A 24 1.49 -3.66 -15.43
C LEU A 24 0.52 -2.77 -16.23
N PRO A 25 -0.54 -3.34 -16.81
CA PRO A 25 -1.56 -2.56 -17.50
C PRO A 25 -2.21 -1.54 -16.55
N ALA A 26 -2.42 -0.31 -17.03
CA ALA A 26 -3.15 0.73 -16.31
C ALA A 26 -4.56 0.29 -15.85
N SER A 27 -5.20 -0.59 -16.62
CA SER A 27 -6.52 -1.17 -16.32
C SER A 27 -6.54 -2.02 -15.06
N GLU A 28 -5.38 -2.46 -14.55
CA GLU A 28 -5.33 -3.17 -13.26
C GLU A 28 -5.87 -2.28 -12.14
N ALA A 29 -5.68 -0.95 -12.20
CA ALA A 29 -6.18 -0.05 -11.17
C ALA A 29 -7.70 -0.12 -10.97
N ASP A 30 -8.47 -0.50 -12.00
CA ASP A 30 -9.93 -0.58 -11.94
C ASP A 30 -10.43 -1.65 -10.95
N ILE A 31 -9.59 -2.63 -10.63
CA ILE A 31 -9.93 -3.70 -9.69
C ILE A 31 -9.36 -3.50 -8.28
N TYR A 32 -8.74 -2.35 -7.99
CA TYR A 32 -8.17 -2.02 -6.68
C TYR A 32 -8.75 -0.74 -6.08
N ASP A 33 -8.98 -0.78 -4.76
CA ASP A 33 -9.22 0.39 -3.94
C ASP A 33 -7.89 0.88 -3.33
N PHE A 34 -7.62 2.18 -3.42
CA PHE A 34 -6.43 2.80 -2.82
C PHE A 34 -6.77 3.46 -1.48
N ALA A 35 -6.02 3.13 -0.42
CA ALA A 35 -6.17 3.73 0.90
C ALA A 35 -4.82 3.93 1.60
N SER A 36 -4.75 4.87 2.55
CA SER A 36 -3.66 4.92 3.54
C SER A 36 -4.18 4.32 4.84
N VAL A 37 -3.31 3.57 5.54
CA VAL A 37 -3.67 2.85 6.76
C VAL A 37 -2.80 3.34 7.90
N GLU A 38 -3.44 3.93 8.90
CA GLU A 38 -2.79 4.40 10.13
C GLU A 38 -3.27 3.57 11.33
N LEU A 39 -2.34 2.90 12.00
CA LEU A 39 -2.63 2.07 13.18
C LEU A 39 -2.34 2.86 14.45
N LYS A 40 -3.43 3.26 15.12
CA LYS A 40 -3.41 4.14 16.30
C LYS A 40 -2.64 3.60 17.51
N GLN A 41 -2.47 2.28 17.63
CA GLN A 41 -1.85 1.67 18.81
C GLN A 41 -0.31 1.63 18.75
N THR A 42 0.28 1.66 17.56
CA THR A 42 1.73 1.50 17.35
C THR A 42 2.39 2.70 16.65
N ALA A 43 1.65 3.81 16.44
CA ALA A 43 2.08 4.98 15.64
C ALA A 43 2.58 4.58 14.24
N PHE A 44 2.08 3.46 13.76
CA PHE A 44 2.43 2.88 12.50
C PHE A 44 1.59 3.51 11.41
N ARG A 45 2.20 3.75 10.27
CA ARG A 45 1.49 4.22 9.08
C ARG A 45 2.09 3.58 7.84
N ILE A 46 1.23 3.02 7.00
CA ILE A 46 1.58 2.69 5.61
C ILE A 46 1.04 3.81 4.73
N ASP A 47 1.92 4.39 3.90
CA ASP A 47 1.58 5.50 3.03
C ASP A 47 0.52 5.14 1.98
N GLY A 48 0.57 3.92 1.43
CA GLY A 48 -0.43 3.45 0.46
C GLY A 48 -0.63 1.95 0.49
N VAL A 49 -1.88 1.53 0.39
CA VAL A 49 -2.29 0.13 0.23
C VAL A 49 -3.30 0.08 -0.91
N PHE A 50 -3.01 -0.75 -1.92
CA PHE A 50 -3.98 -1.13 -2.94
C PHE A 50 -4.60 -2.47 -2.54
N LEU A 51 -5.90 -2.43 -2.25
CA LEU A 51 -6.69 -3.58 -1.85
C LEU A 51 -7.53 -4.06 -3.03
N PRO A 52 -7.51 -5.35 -3.38
CA PRO A 52 -8.38 -5.83 -4.43
C PRO A 52 -9.84 -5.67 -4.02
N THR A 53 -10.66 -5.23 -4.95
CA THR A 53 -12.11 -5.11 -4.77
C THR A 53 -12.73 -6.47 -4.40
N ASN A 54 -13.89 -6.46 -3.75
CA ASN A 54 -14.52 -7.66 -3.17
C ASN A 54 -14.72 -8.84 -4.14
N ASN A 55 -14.75 -8.60 -5.45
CA ASN A 55 -14.91 -9.62 -6.48
C ASN A 55 -13.58 -10.25 -6.92
N GLN A 56 -12.44 -9.71 -6.50
CA GLN A 56 -11.10 -10.08 -6.96
C GLN A 56 -10.20 -10.54 -5.81
N LYS A 57 -10.78 -11.27 -4.84
CA LYS A 57 -10.08 -11.67 -3.61
C LYS A 57 -8.80 -12.46 -3.85
N GLU A 58 -8.61 -13.10 -5.00
CA GLU A 58 -7.42 -13.88 -5.37
C GLU A 58 -6.19 -13.02 -5.68
N GLN A 59 -6.40 -11.74 -6.00
CA GLN A 59 -5.35 -10.81 -6.35
C GLN A 59 -4.48 -10.41 -5.15
N PRO A 60 -3.20 -10.05 -5.39
CA PRO A 60 -2.28 -9.64 -4.32
C PRO A 60 -2.68 -8.29 -3.73
N ILE A 61 -2.28 -8.04 -2.49
CA ILE A 61 -2.34 -6.69 -1.89
C ILE A 61 -1.01 -6.00 -2.23
N TYR A 62 -1.06 -4.78 -2.75
CA TYR A 62 0.15 -3.97 -2.94
C TYR A 62 0.32 -2.98 -1.80
N PHE A 63 1.51 -2.99 -1.20
CA PHE A 63 1.93 -2.03 -0.18
C PHE A 63 2.92 -1.05 -0.81
N VAL A 64 2.72 0.24 -0.56
CA VAL A 64 3.50 1.32 -1.16
C VAL A 64 4.00 2.25 -0.06
N GLU A 65 5.31 2.45 -0.03
CA GLU A 65 5.98 3.47 0.78
C GLU A 65 6.80 4.38 -0.14
N VAL A 66 6.73 5.68 0.07
CA VAL A 66 7.51 6.66 -0.68
C VAL A 66 8.64 7.22 0.18
N GLN A 67 9.88 6.97 -0.23
CA GLN A 67 11.07 7.40 0.51
C GLN A 67 11.76 8.58 -0.18
N PHE A 68 11.86 9.72 0.51
CA PHE A 68 12.57 10.92 0.03
C PHE A 68 13.99 11.06 0.57
N GLN A 69 14.26 10.39 1.69
CA GLN A 69 15.56 10.36 2.33
C GLN A 69 15.92 8.91 2.58
N ARG A 70 17.22 8.64 2.73
CA ARG A 70 17.68 7.32 3.10
C ARG A 70 17.24 7.02 4.53
N ASP A 71 16.55 5.91 4.70
CA ASP A 71 16.18 5.33 5.99
C ASP A 71 16.87 3.96 6.07
N ASP A 72 17.87 3.83 6.96
CA ASP A 72 18.64 2.60 7.12
C ASP A 72 17.82 1.47 7.77
N ASP A 73 16.75 1.83 8.49
CA ASP A 73 15.81 0.90 9.12
C ASP A 73 14.57 0.65 8.24
N PHE A 74 14.53 1.18 7.01
CA PHE A 74 13.36 1.12 6.13
C PHE A 74 12.78 -0.29 5.99
N TYR A 75 13.62 -1.27 5.64
CA TYR A 75 13.12 -2.63 5.38
C TYR A 75 12.61 -3.32 6.65
N SER A 76 13.32 -3.17 7.77
CA SER A 76 12.90 -3.79 9.03
C SER A 76 11.59 -3.18 9.52
N ARG A 77 11.46 -1.85 9.43
CA ARG A 77 10.23 -1.12 9.74
C ARG A 77 9.11 -1.51 8.78
N PHE A 78 9.29 -1.37 7.48
CA PHE A 78 8.25 -1.61 6.47
C PHE A 78 7.76 -3.07 6.43
N PHE A 79 8.64 -4.06 6.65
CA PHE A 79 8.19 -5.45 6.76
C PHE A 79 7.45 -5.73 8.05
N SER A 80 7.95 -5.24 9.19
CA SER A 80 7.18 -5.28 10.45
C SER A 80 5.82 -4.63 10.24
N GLU A 81 5.81 -3.60 9.39
CA GLU A 81 4.61 -2.88 9.09
C GLU A 81 3.58 -3.79 8.38
N ILE A 82 3.97 -4.30 7.21
CA ILE A 82 3.19 -5.25 6.41
C ILE A 82 2.66 -6.43 7.24
N PHE A 83 3.51 -7.05 8.08
CA PHE A 83 3.09 -8.22 8.86
C PHE A 83 2.03 -7.88 9.90
N LEU A 84 2.14 -6.73 10.58
CA LEU A 84 1.11 -6.29 11.51
C LEU A 84 -0.20 -5.97 10.77
N TYR A 85 -0.14 -5.34 9.60
CA TYR A 85 -1.32 -5.12 8.77
C TYR A 85 -2.01 -6.45 8.42
N LEU A 86 -1.25 -7.45 7.95
CA LEU A 86 -1.80 -8.75 7.62
C LEU A 86 -2.38 -9.45 8.86
N HIS A 87 -1.73 -9.35 10.01
CA HIS A 87 -2.25 -9.92 11.27
C HIS A 87 -3.61 -9.34 11.67
N LEU A 88 -3.82 -8.05 11.44
CA LEU A 88 -5.04 -7.33 11.86
C LEU A 88 -6.18 -7.42 10.82
N TYR A 89 -5.86 -7.42 9.53
CA TYR A 89 -6.86 -7.24 8.46
C TYR A 89 -6.92 -8.37 7.44
N ALA A 90 -5.85 -9.14 7.25
CA ALA A 90 -5.92 -10.26 6.32
C ALA A 90 -6.70 -11.38 6.99
N SER A 91 -7.92 -11.65 6.50
CA SER A 91 -8.55 -12.94 6.73
C SER A 91 -7.58 -14.00 6.23
N THR A 92 -7.00 -14.79 7.14
CA THR A 92 -6.06 -15.88 6.84
C THR A 92 -6.57 -16.68 5.65
N LYS A 93 -6.01 -16.42 4.46
CA LYS A 93 -6.15 -17.35 3.35
C LYS A 93 -5.31 -18.57 3.73
N PRO A 94 -5.86 -19.79 3.65
CA PRO A 94 -5.02 -20.98 3.75
C PRO A 94 -4.04 -20.95 2.58
N TRP A 95 -2.77 -20.91 2.91
CA TRP A 95 -1.61 -21.07 2.04
C TRP A 95 -1.64 -22.43 1.34
#